data_AF-A0A7K6Q3P4-F1
#
_entry.id   AF-A0A7K6Q3P4-F1
#
_cell.length_a   1.000
_cell.length_b   1.000
_cell.length_c   1.000
_cell.angle_alpha   90.00
_cell.angle_beta   90.00
_cell.angle_gamma   90.00
#
_symmetry.space_group_name_H-M   'P 1'
#
loop_
_entity.id
_entity.type
_entity.pdbx_description
1 polymer ?
#
loop_
_entity_poly.entity_id
_entity_poly.type
_entity_poly.pdbx_seq_one_letter_code
_entity_poly.pdbx_strand_id
1 'polypeptide(L)'
;REALAVTARLCGPELERYGRCVAASPGSWHRDCHRLRDSVTRCASNHPLVRRIRRDCSDSLGAFERCVREQPGNAAACGARAGAFLLCAE
;
A
#
# COMPACT_ATOMS: atom_id res chain seq x y z
N ARG A 1 -11.76 8.70 7.12
CA ARG A 1 -11.25 7.37 7.54
C ARG A 1 -11.80 6.21 6.69
N GLU A 2 -12.84 6.43 5.89
CA GLU A 2 -13.68 5.35 5.39
C GLU A 2 -13.03 4.62 4.23
N ALA A 3 -12.28 5.31 3.39
CA ALA A 3 -11.87 4.76 2.12
C ALA A 3 -10.70 3.74 2.26
N LEU A 4 -9.71 4.03 3.11
CA LEU A 4 -8.71 3.02 3.52
C LEU A 4 -9.27 1.95 4.45
N ALA A 5 -10.18 2.27 5.36
CA ALA A 5 -10.80 1.27 6.22
C ALA A 5 -11.66 0.28 5.40
N VAL A 6 -12.34 0.75 4.36
CA VAL A 6 -13.09 -0.06 3.40
C VAL A 6 -12.15 -0.86 2.50
N THR A 7 -11.03 -0.26 2.07
CA THR A 7 -9.99 -0.99 1.31
C THR A 7 -9.31 -2.07 2.14
N ALA A 8 -8.99 -1.77 3.40
CA ALA A 8 -8.42 -2.72 4.36
C ALA A 8 -9.45 -3.76 4.83
N ARG A 9 -10.75 -3.46 4.78
CA ARG A 9 -11.82 -4.46 4.98
C ARG A 9 -11.99 -5.36 3.77
N LEU A 10 -12.06 -4.79 2.57
CA LEU A 10 -12.33 -5.52 1.33
C LEU A 10 -11.12 -6.30 0.82
N CYS A 11 -9.94 -5.70 0.89
CA CYS A 11 -8.66 -6.30 0.50
C CYS A 11 -7.83 -6.73 1.71
N GLY A 12 -8.43 -6.79 2.90
CA GLY A 12 -7.78 -7.19 4.15
C GLY A 12 -7.08 -8.54 4.06
N PRO A 13 -7.72 -9.60 3.53
CA PRO A 13 -7.10 -10.91 3.37
C PRO A 13 -5.87 -10.90 2.45
N GLU A 14 -5.87 -10.09 1.39
CA GLU A 14 -4.74 -9.93 0.47
C GLU A 14 -3.62 -9.12 1.12
N LEU A 15 -3.96 -8.03 1.82
CA LEU A 15 -3.01 -7.18 2.54
C LEU A 15 -2.32 -7.93 3.67
N GLU A 16 -3.06 -8.72 4.43
CA GLU A 16 -2.53 -9.50 5.55
C GLU A 16 -1.58 -10.61 5.05
N ARG A 17 -1.95 -11.32 3.97
CA ARG A 17 -1.06 -12.30 3.33
C ARG A 17 0.21 -11.66 2.78
N TYR A 18 0.08 -10.50 2.12
CA TYR A 18 1.22 -9.77 1.61
C TYR A 18 2.14 -9.29 2.75
N GLY A 19 1.57 -8.72 3.82
CA GLY A 19 2.31 -8.27 5.00
C GLY A 19 3.08 -9.40 5.68
N ARG A 20 2.46 -10.58 5.87
CA ARG A 20 3.15 -11.77 6.40
C ARG A 20 4.34 -12.19 5.52
N CYS A 21 4.17 -12.18 4.20
CA CYS A 21 5.25 -12.53 3.28
C CYS A 21 6.42 -11.53 3.37
N VAL A 22 6.13 -10.22 3.38
CA VAL A 22 7.15 -9.18 3.49
C VAL A 22 7.93 -9.31 4.80
N ALA A 23 7.23 -9.59 5.90
CA ALA A 23 7.87 -9.81 7.21
C ALA A 23 8.76 -11.07 7.24
N ALA A 24 8.37 -12.12 6.50
CA ALA A 24 9.11 -13.37 6.43
C ALA A 24 10.29 -13.35 5.44
N SER A 25 10.37 -12.37 4.53
CA SER A 25 11.41 -12.27 3.50
C SER A 25 12.14 -10.92 3.53
N PRO A 26 12.81 -10.57 4.65
CA PRO A 26 13.57 -9.33 4.76
C PRO A 26 14.68 -9.30 3.69
N GLY A 27 14.73 -8.24 2.89
CA GLY A 27 15.73 -8.06 1.83
C GLY A 27 15.40 -8.67 0.47
N SER A 28 14.47 -9.64 0.36
CA SER A 28 14.09 -10.30 -0.91
C SER A 28 12.59 -10.28 -1.23
N TRP A 29 11.77 -9.72 -0.34
CA TRP A 29 10.30 -9.64 -0.47
C TRP A 29 9.82 -9.08 -1.81
N HIS A 30 10.57 -8.18 -2.44
CA HIS A 30 10.20 -7.56 -3.72
C HIS A 30 10.05 -8.59 -4.84
N ARG A 31 10.84 -9.67 -4.79
CA ARG A 31 10.76 -10.81 -5.71
C ARG A 31 9.86 -11.90 -5.12
N ASP A 32 10.09 -12.26 -3.86
CA ASP A 32 9.48 -13.45 -3.25
C ASP A 32 7.97 -13.26 -3.00
N CYS A 33 7.53 -12.01 -2.78
CA CYS A 33 6.12 -11.66 -2.53
C CYS A 33 5.42 -11.04 -3.74
N HIS A 34 6.02 -11.05 -4.94
CA HIS A 34 5.48 -10.37 -6.13
C HIS A 34 4.04 -10.76 -6.47
N ARG A 35 3.70 -12.06 -6.40
CA ARG A 35 2.33 -12.53 -6.72
C ARG A 35 1.29 -12.00 -5.73
N LEU A 36 1.67 -11.85 -4.46
CA LEU A 36 0.81 -11.29 -3.43
C LEU A 36 0.63 -9.79 -3.61
N ARG A 37 1.71 -9.08 -3.98
CA ARG A 37 1.65 -7.67 -4.40
C ARG A 37 0.65 -7.48 -5.53
N ASP A 38 0.71 -8.30 -6.58
CA ASP A 38 -0.22 -8.21 -7.71
C ASP A 38 -1.68 -8.49 -7.29
N SER A 39 -1.89 -9.38 -6.32
CA SER A 39 -3.21 -9.67 -5.75
C SER A 39 -3.79 -8.45 -5.04
N VAL A 40 -2.97 -7.79 -4.20
CA VAL A 40 -3.35 -6.54 -3.55
C VAL A 40 -3.64 -5.45 -4.59
N THR A 41 -2.80 -5.32 -5.63
CA THR A 41 -2.99 -4.35 -6.71
C THR A 41 -4.28 -4.61 -7.49
N ARG A 42 -4.64 -5.86 -7.77
CA ARG A 42 -5.91 -6.23 -8.45
C ARG A 42 -7.12 -5.90 -7.59
N CYS A 43 -7.10 -6.26 -6.30
CA CYS A 43 -8.19 -5.93 -5.38
C CYS A 43 -8.38 -4.41 -5.28
N ALA A 44 -7.28 -3.68 -5.13
CA ALA A 44 -7.27 -2.23 -5.11
C ALA A 44 -7.75 -1.61 -6.44
N SER A 45 -7.41 -2.17 -7.60
CA SER A 45 -7.76 -1.56 -8.89
C SER A 45 -9.22 -1.81 -9.31
N ASN A 46 -9.84 -2.89 -8.84
CA ASN A 46 -11.22 -3.23 -9.18
C ASN A 46 -12.27 -2.48 -8.36
N HIS A 47 -11.90 -1.88 -7.23
CA HIS A 47 -12.87 -1.22 -6.36
C HIS A 47 -13.06 0.28 -6.72
N PRO A 48 -14.29 0.76 -7.02
CA PRO A 48 -14.54 2.14 -7.46
C PRO A 48 -14.04 3.20 -6.48
N LEU A 49 -14.14 2.92 -5.17
CA LEU A 49 -13.67 3.81 -4.10
C LEU A 49 -12.13 3.91 -4.12
N VAL A 50 -11.44 2.79 -4.31
CA VAL A 50 -9.98 2.76 -4.37
C VAL A 50 -9.47 3.45 -5.63
N ARG A 51 -10.18 3.30 -6.76
CA ARG A 51 -9.90 4.07 -7.99
C ARG A 51 -10.07 5.58 -7.79
N ARG A 52 -11.03 6.01 -6.97
CA ARG A 52 -11.24 7.41 -6.62
C ARG A 52 -10.09 7.94 -5.75
N ILE A 53 -9.77 7.25 -4.64
CA ILE A 53 -8.63 7.61 -3.78
C ILE A 53 -7.32 7.69 -4.58
N ARG A 54 -7.04 6.71 -5.44
CA ARG A 54 -5.80 6.71 -6.25
C ARG A 54 -5.73 7.90 -7.21
N ARG A 55 -6.86 8.44 -7.66
CA ARG A 55 -6.88 9.67 -8.48
C ARG A 55 -6.71 10.89 -7.59
N ASP A 56 -7.59 11.02 -6.61
CA ASP A 56 -7.74 12.24 -5.81
C ASP A 56 -6.54 12.46 -4.85
N CYS A 57 -5.87 11.36 -4.45
CA CYS A 57 -4.70 11.36 -3.55
C CYS A 57 -3.41 10.90 -4.25
N SER A 58 -3.36 11.00 -5.58
CA SER A 58 -2.21 10.56 -6.39
C SER A 58 -0.90 11.22 -5.98
N ASP A 59 -0.92 12.50 -5.59
CA ASP A 59 0.27 13.24 -5.16
C ASP A 59 0.84 12.71 -3.85
N SER A 60 -0.02 12.55 -2.82
CA SER A 60 0.37 12.02 -1.52
C SER A 60 0.83 10.56 -1.62
N LEU A 61 0.16 9.77 -2.45
CA LEU A 61 0.56 8.39 -2.76
C LEU A 61 1.93 8.36 -3.46
N GLY A 62 2.13 9.19 -4.47
CA GLY A 62 3.39 9.29 -5.20
C GLY A 62 4.55 9.73 -4.30
N ALA A 63 4.32 10.62 -3.33
CA ALA A 63 5.31 11.03 -2.35
C ALA A 63 5.71 9.87 -1.41
N PHE A 64 4.74 9.06 -0.96
CA PHE A 64 5.01 7.87 -0.16
C PHE A 64 5.78 6.81 -0.95
N GLU A 65 5.34 6.48 -2.16
CA GLU A 65 6.00 5.49 -3.02
C GLU A 65 7.44 5.88 -3.35
N ARG A 66 7.69 7.18 -3.57
CA ARG A 66 9.03 7.70 -3.85
C ARG A 66 9.96 7.53 -2.65
N CYS A 67 9.49 7.86 -1.45
CA CYS A 67 10.25 7.65 -0.22
C CYS A 67 10.61 6.17 -0.01
N VAL A 68 9.66 5.25 -0.21
CA VAL A 68 9.92 3.81 -0.06
C VAL A 68 10.97 3.33 -1.05
N ARG A 69 10.95 3.86 -2.27
CA ARG A 69 11.94 3.55 -3.32
C ARG A 69 13.33 4.09 -2.99
N GLU A 70 13.39 5.25 -2.36
CA GLU A 70 14.63 5.92 -1.91
C GLU A 70 15.18 5.35 -0.60
N GLN A 71 14.37 4.62 0.17
CA GLN A 71 14.73 4.03 1.48
C GLN A 71 14.63 2.49 1.46
N PRO A 72 15.40 1.80 0.59
CA PRO A 72 15.40 0.34 0.54
C PRO A 72 15.86 -0.24 1.88
N GLY A 73 14.98 -1.00 2.55
CA GLY A 73 15.25 -1.63 3.84
C GLY A 73 14.78 -0.84 5.08
N ASN A 74 14.32 0.40 4.93
CA ASN A 74 13.78 1.20 6.04
C ASN A 74 12.48 1.93 5.68
N ALA A 75 11.43 1.18 5.36
CA ALA A 75 10.12 1.73 5.04
C ALA A 75 9.48 2.51 6.22
N ALA A 76 9.90 2.24 7.47
CA ALA A 76 9.41 2.95 8.65
C ALA A 76 9.75 4.45 8.62
N ALA A 77 10.87 4.83 8.00
CA ALA A 77 11.26 6.24 7.80
C ALA A 77 10.24 7.03 6.94
N CYS A 78 9.40 6.34 6.18
CA CYS A 78 8.38 6.95 5.32
C CYS A 78 7.02 7.17 6.02
N GLY A 79 6.94 6.94 7.35
CA GLY A 79 5.69 7.01 8.11
C GLY A 79 4.93 8.34 7.98
N ALA A 80 5.62 9.48 7.93
CA ALA A 80 4.99 10.79 7.74
C ALA A 80 4.30 10.93 6.37
N ARG A 81 4.92 10.40 5.31
CA ARG A 81 4.36 10.41 3.94
C ARG A 81 3.23 9.40 3.80
N ALA A 82 3.32 8.27 4.48
CA ALA A 82 2.20 7.34 4.62
C ALA A 82 1.01 8.04 5.31
N GLY A 83 1.24 8.73 6.43
CA GLY A 83 0.21 9.50 7.14
C GLY A 83 -0.50 10.55 6.28
N ALA A 84 0.25 11.31 5.47
CA ALA A 84 -0.33 12.29 4.54
C ALA A 84 -1.22 11.64 3.45
N PHE A 85 -0.81 10.47 2.94
CA PHE A 85 -1.65 9.69 2.03
C PHE A 85 -2.93 9.20 2.73
N LEU A 86 -2.80 8.66 3.95
CA LEU A 86 -3.94 8.20 4.74
C LEU A 86 -4.95 9.31 5.04
N LEU A 87 -4.46 10.53 5.31
CA LEU A 87 -5.30 11.72 5.56
C LEU A 87 -6.09 12.17 4.34
N CYS A 88 -5.51 12.10 3.14
CA CYS A 88 -6.22 12.43 1.92
C CYS A 88 -7.28 11.37 1.57
N ALA A 89 -6.94 10.11 1.81
CA ALA A 89 -7.78 8.97 1.53
C ALA A 89 -8.82 8.68 2.63
N GLU A 90 -9.04 9.66 3.52
CA GLU A 90 -10.09 9.61 4.53
C GLU A 90 -11.49 9.79 3.95
#